data_AF-A0A370AVV5-F1
#
_entry.id   AF-A0A370AVV5-F1
#
_cell.length_a   1.000
_cell.length_b   1.000
_cell.length_c   1.000
_cell.angle_alpha   90.00
_cell.angle_beta   90.00
_cell.angle_gamma   90.00
#
_symmetry.space_group_name_H-M   'P 1'
#
loop_
_entity.id
_entity.type
_entity.pdbx_description
1 polymer ?
#
loop_
_entity_poly.entity_id
_entity_poly.type
_entity_poly.pdbx_seq_one_letter_code
_entity_poly.pdbx_strand_id
1 'polypeptide(L)'
;MNEREKLISSINDLFTELKDEELKFILKQAEVLDYNRKVRLKREEAREQKTEEEAGSEAEPVQSAKVPEVQPPVYIEQTDRSKFFNICIGTARLFVDYQEIQALFKIASAAGSAEEGAPRLYRWFQKERSDVLAEGNIRSPGSPALYEIYEALLETFTSS
;
A
#
# COMPACT_ATOMS: atom_id res chain seq x y z
N MET A 1 -30.52 17.39 4.58
CA MET A 1 -29.07 17.17 4.68
C MET A 1 -28.78 15.73 4.30
N ASN A 2 -28.12 15.51 3.17
CA ASN A 2 -27.80 14.16 2.67
C ASN A 2 -26.59 13.56 3.42
N GLU A 3 -26.35 12.27 3.23
CA GLU A 3 -25.28 11.54 3.93
C GLU A 3 -23.88 12.10 3.62
N ARG A 4 -23.64 12.53 2.38
CA ARG A 4 -22.40 13.17 1.97
C ARG A 4 -22.16 14.51 2.68
N GLU A 5 -23.20 15.33 2.81
CA GLU A 5 -23.14 16.61 3.52
C GLU A 5 -22.83 16.41 5.00
N LYS A 6 -23.39 15.36 5.62
CA LYS A 6 -23.08 14.99 7.01
C LYS A 6 -21.62 14.60 7.19
N LEU A 7 -21.11 13.74 6.30
CA LEU A 7 -19.70 13.34 6.32
C LEU A 7 -18.75 14.53 6.16
N ILE A 8 -19.03 15.42 5.20
CA ILE A 8 -18.21 16.62 4.99
C ILE A 8 -18.22 17.51 6.23
N SER A 9 -19.39 17.72 6.85
CA SER A 9 -19.49 18.50 8.08
C SER A 9 -18.66 17.90 9.21
N SER A 10 -18.82 16.60 9.49
CA SER A 10 -18.10 15.94 10.58
C SER A 10 -16.58 15.92 10.37
N ILE A 11 -16.12 15.78 9.12
CA ILE A 11 -14.69 15.85 8.80
C ILE A 11 -14.15 17.27 9.04
N ASN A 12 -14.89 18.30 8.62
CA ASN A 12 -14.49 19.69 8.84
C ASN A 12 -14.45 20.05 10.33
N ASP A 13 -15.39 19.54 11.12
CA ASP A 13 -15.40 19.72 12.57
C ASP A 13 -14.14 19.11 13.19
N LEU A 14 -13.78 17.88 12.80
CA LEU A 14 -12.56 17.21 13.27
C LEU A 14 -11.27 17.95 12.88
N PHE A 15 -11.24 18.60 11.70
CA PHE A 15 -10.06 19.35 11.26
C PHE A 15 -9.72 20.55 12.15
N THR A 16 -10.67 21.06 12.93
CA THR A 16 -10.41 22.21 13.81
C THR A 16 -9.51 21.89 15.01
N GLU A 17 -9.40 20.61 15.39
CA GLU A 17 -8.62 20.15 16.55
C GLU A 17 -7.28 19.50 16.15
N LEU A 18 -7.05 19.26 14.86
CA LEU A 18 -5.85 18.59 14.35
C LEU A 18 -4.65 19.54 14.25
N LYS A 19 -3.47 19.00 14.57
CA LYS A 19 -2.19 19.68 14.39
C LYS A 19 -1.72 19.60 12.94
N ASP A 20 -0.77 20.45 12.57
CA ASP A 20 -0.20 20.51 11.21
C ASP A 20 0.32 19.17 10.69
N GLU A 21 0.91 18.33 11.55
CA GLU A 21 1.43 17.01 11.18
C GLU A 21 0.29 16.03 10.83
N GLU A 22 -0.79 16.07 11.61
CA GLU A 22 -1.99 15.25 11.40
C GLU A 22 -2.75 15.71 10.15
N LEU A 23 -2.83 17.02 9.91
CA LEU A 23 -3.41 17.59 8.69
C LEU A 23 -2.59 17.22 7.45
N LYS A 24 -1.25 17.23 7.54
CA LYS A 24 -0.37 16.75 6.44
C LYS A 24 -0.60 15.28 6.14
N PHE A 25 -0.77 14.45 7.17
CA PHE A 25 -1.09 13.05 6.99
C PHE A 25 -2.43 12.88 6.27
N ILE A 26 -3.50 13.55 6.72
CA ILE A 26 -4.81 13.49 6.07
C ILE A 26 -4.76 14.00 4.63
N LEU A 27 -4.04 15.09 4.37
CA LEU A 27 -3.83 15.61 3.01
C LEU A 27 -3.17 14.54 2.13
N LYS A 28 -2.11 13.89 2.62
CA LYS A 28 -1.44 12.82 1.90
C LYS A 28 -2.38 11.66 1.58
N GLN A 29 -3.22 11.26 2.54
CA GLN A 29 -4.23 10.22 2.32
C GLN A 29 -5.28 10.66 1.26
N ALA A 30 -5.72 11.91 1.30
CA ALA A 30 -6.66 12.46 0.33
C ALA A 30 -6.07 12.54 -1.10
N GLU A 31 -4.80 12.94 -1.23
CA GLU A 31 -4.07 12.96 -2.49
C GLU A 31 -3.93 11.56 -3.11
N VAL A 32 -3.67 10.54 -2.28
CA VAL A 32 -3.63 9.14 -2.71
C VAL A 32 -5.01 8.70 -3.23
N LEU A 33 -6.09 9.02 -2.52
CA LEU A 33 -7.46 8.71 -2.96
C LEU A 33 -7.82 9.39 -4.29
N ASP A 34 -7.40 10.64 -4.48
CA ASP A 34 -7.61 11.38 -5.72
C ASP A 34 -6.81 10.81 -6.90
N TYR A 35 -5.52 10.50 -6.69
CA TYR A 35 -4.67 9.86 -7.68
C TYR A 35 -5.26 8.51 -8.13
N ASN A 36 -5.67 7.67 -7.17
CA ASN A 36 -6.27 6.36 -7.45
C ASN A 36 -7.58 6.48 -8.24
N ARG A 37 -8.42 7.47 -7.91
CA ARG A 37 -9.64 7.78 -8.67
C ARG A 37 -9.32 8.18 -10.10
N LYS A 38 -8.34 9.06 -10.32
CA LYS A 38 -7.91 9.51 -11.66
C LYS A 38 -7.37 8.36 -12.51
N VAL A 39 -6.60 7.44 -11.91
CA VAL A 39 -6.11 6.27 -12.64
C VAL A 39 -7.24 5.32 -13.00
N ARG A 40 -8.23 5.11 -12.10
CA ARG A 40 -9.40 4.26 -12.40
C ARG A 40 -10.19 4.79 -13.60
N LEU A 41 -10.50 6.08 -13.62
CA LEU A 41 -11.24 6.71 -14.71
C LEU A 41 -10.53 6.55 -16.06
N LYS A 42 -9.20 6.80 -16.10
CA LYS A 42 -8.40 6.60 -17.32
C LYS A 42 -8.39 5.16 -17.84
N ARG A 43 -8.50 4.17 -16.95
CA ARG A 43 -8.56 2.75 -17.32
C ARG A 43 -9.95 2.35 -17.83
N GLU A 44 -11.01 2.95 -17.30
CA GLU A 44 -12.39 2.77 -17.77
C GLU A 44 -12.56 3.36 -19.18
N GLU A 45 -12.08 4.59 -19.41
CA GLU A 45 -12.07 5.24 -20.72
C GLU A 45 -11.28 4.43 -21.78
N ALA A 46 -10.15 3.84 -21.39
CA ALA A 46 -9.35 3.00 -22.28
C ALA A 46 -9.96 1.62 -22.58
N ARG A 47 -10.91 1.15 -21.77
CA ARG A 47 -11.66 -0.10 -21.99
C ARG A 47 -12.87 0.11 -22.90
N GLU A 48 -13.56 1.24 -22.77
CA GLU A 48 -14.68 1.58 -23.64
C GLU A 48 -14.23 1.78 -25.10
N GLN A 49 -13.03 2.31 -25.32
CA GLN A 49 -12.44 2.43 -26.68
C GLN A 49 -12.03 1.09 -27.32
N LYS A 50 -11.95 -0.01 -26.56
CA LYS A 50 -11.55 -1.34 -27.05
C LYS A 50 -12.72 -2.28 -27.34
N THR A 51 -13.97 -1.86 -27.10
CA THR A 51 -15.13 -2.77 -27.17
C THR A 51 -15.80 -2.79 -28.56
N GLU A 52 -15.37 -1.96 -29.51
CA GLU A 52 -15.89 -1.97 -30.90
C GLU A 52 -15.06 -2.82 -31.88
N GLU A 53 -13.86 -3.25 -31.49
CA GLU A 53 -13.01 -4.12 -32.31
C GLU A 53 -12.75 -5.43 -31.58
N GLU A 54 -12.97 -6.55 -32.27
CA GLU A 54 -12.57 -7.92 -31.88
C GLU A 54 -13.59 -8.77 -31.09
N ALA A 55 -14.70 -9.08 -31.76
CA ALA A 55 -15.24 -10.44 -31.71
C ALA A 55 -14.33 -11.38 -32.55
N GLY A 56 -13.50 -12.20 -31.89
CA GLY A 56 -12.94 -13.41 -32.51
C GLY A 56 -11.48 -13.74 -32.20
N SER A 57 -11.30 -14.96 -31.68
CA SER A 57 -10.11 -15.84 -31.72
C SER A 57 -9.16 -15.90 -30.51
N GLU A 58 -8.81 -17.15 -30.20
CA GLU A 58 -8.07 -17.68 -29.06
C GLU A 58 -6.55 -17.41 -29.10
N ALA A 59 -6.01 -17.24 -27.89
CA ALA A 59 -4.70 -17.61 -27.32
C ALA A 59 -3.44 -17.73 -28.21
N GLU A 60 -2.47 -16.83 -28.01
CA GLU A 60 -1.09 -17.06 -27.52
C GLU A 60 -0.33 -15.69 -27.43
N PRO A 61 0.80 -15.58 -26.69
CA PRO A 61 1.09 -14.44 -25.84
C PRO A 61 1.81 -13.30 -26.55
N VAL A 62 1.25 -12.09 -26.44
CA VAL A 62 1.86 -10.87 -26.96
C VAL A 62 2.48 -10.08 -25.81
N GLN A 63 3.81 -10.03 -25.81
CA GLN A 63 4.58 -9.00 -25.10
C GLN A 63 4.09 -7.61 -25.49
N SER A 64 4.11 -6.69 -24.52
CA SER A 64 3.99 -5.22 -24.65
C SER A 64 2.65 -4.63 -24.23
N ALA A 65 2.59 -4.16 -22.99
CA ALA A 65 2.70 -2.73 -22.68
C ALA A 65 2.54 -2.57 -21.16
N LYS A 66 3.54 -1.95 -20.55
CA LYS A 66 3.66 -1.74 -19.10
C LYS A 66 2.55 -0.79 -18.64
N VAL A 67 1.38 -1.33 -18.33
CA VAL A 67 0.36 -0.65 -17.53
C VAL A 67 0.99 -0.45 -16.14
N PRO A 68 1.12 0.78 -15.61
CA PRO A 68 1.59 0.95 -14.24
C PRO A 68 0.54 0.30 -13.33
N GLU A 69 0.92 -0.83 -12.76
CA GLU A 69 0.20 -1.51 -11.69
C GLU A 69 0.27 -0.60 -10.47
N VAL A 70 -0.70 0.33 -10.35
CA VAL A 70 -0.89 1.16 -9.16
C VAL A 70 -1.07 0.23 -7.98
N GLN A 71 -0.02 0.14 -7.17
CA GLN A 71 0.01 -0.69 -5.99
C GLN A 71 -0.76 0.00 -4.87
N PRO A 72 -1.50 -0.78 -4.07
CA PRO A 72 -2.27 -0.21 -2.99
C PRO A 72 -1.35 0.22 -1.84
N PRO A 73 -1.67 1.32 -1.13
CA PRO A 73 -0.77 1.92 -0.14
C PRO A 73 -0.49 0.96 1.01
N VAL A 74 0.78 0.89 1.43
CA VAL A 74 1.21 0.16 2.63
C VAL A 74 1.28 1.08 3.85
N TYR A 75 0.72 0.64 4.97
CA TYR A 75 0.86 1.33 6.27
C TYR A 75 0.86 0.34 7.44
N ILE A 76 1.36 0.78 8.59
CA ILE A 76 1.47 -0.04 9.81
C ILE A 76 0.59 0.54 10.90
N GLU A 77 -0.27 -0.27 11.50
CA GLU A 77 -1.10 0.09 12.65
C GLU A 77 -0.79 -0.81 13.85
N GLN A 78 -0.71 -0.22 15.04
CA GLN A 78 -0.66 -0.98 16.29
C GLN A 78 -2.09 -1.41 16.65
N THR A 79 -2.25 -2.68 17.01
CA THR A 79 -3.57 -3.21 17.43
C THR A 79 -3.92 -2.74 18.84
N ASP A 80 -5.16 -3.03 19.26
CA ASP A 80 -5.62 -2.86 20.65
C ASP A 80 -4.75 -3.61 21.67
N ARG A 81 -4.08 -4.67 21.22
CA ARG A 81 -3.04 -5.38 21.97
C ARG A 81 -1.68 -4.76 21.66
N SER A 82 -1.07 -4.11 22.65
CA SER A 82 0.20 -3.38 22.51
C SER A 82 1.39 -4.17 21.94
N LYS A 83 1.32 -5.50 21.86
CA LYS A 83 2.37 -6.39 21.34
C LYS A 83 2.14 -6.86 19.90
N PHE A 84 1.08 -6.42 19.24
CA PHE A 84 0.74 -6.86 17.88
C PHE A 84 0.46 -5.68 16.96
N PHE A 85 0.81 -5.86 15.69
CA PHE A 85 0.73 -4.85 14.64
C PHE A 85 0.10 -5.47 13.39
N ASN A 86 -0.58 -4.64 12.59
CA ASN A 86 -0.96 -4.99 11.24
C ASN A 86 -0.12 -4.22 10.23
N ILE A 87 0.48 -4.93 9.28
CA ILE A 87 1.01 -4.34 8.05
C ILE A 87 -0.11 -4.45 7.01
N CYS A 88 -0.73 -3.32 6.67
CA CYS A 88 -1.82 -3.26 5.71
C CYS A 88 -1.24 -3.07 4.30
N ILE A 89 -1.59 -3.94 3.36
CA ILE A 89 -1.15 -3.92 1.95
C ILE A 89 -2.40 -4.00 1.09
N GLY A 90 -3.00 -2.86 0.78
CA GLY A 90 -4.32 -2.81 0.13
C GLY A 90 -5.40 -3.52 0.93
N THR A 91 -5.94 -4.61 0.40
CA THR A 91 -6.96 -5.41 1.10
C THR A 91 -6.35 -6.49 2.00
N ALA A 92 -5.05 -6.78 1.86
CA ALA A 92 -4.36 -7.74 2.71
C ALA A 92 -3.95 -7.06 4.02
N ARG A 93 -4.11 -7.79 5.13
CA ARG A 93 -3.63 -7.38 6.45
C ARG A 93 -2.75 -8.48 7.00
N LEU A 94 -1.48 -8.16 7.14
CA LEU A 94 -0.53 -9.05 7.77
C LEU A 94 -0.50 -8.75 9.28
N PHE A 95 -1.02 -9.68 10.07
CA PHE A 95 -0.89 -9.65 11.52
C PHE A 95 0.49 -10.17 11.95
N VAL A 96 1.24 -9.33 12.67
CA VAL A 96 2.58 -9.64 13.17
C VAL A 96 2.72 -9.30 14.64
N ASP A 97 3.54 -10.07 15.33
CA ASP A 97 3.90 -9.79 16.72
C ASP A 97 5.06 -8.78 16.82
N TYR A 98 5.38 -8.41 18.06
CA TYR A 98 6.45 -7.47 18.37
C TYR A 98 7.85 -7.95 17.93
N GLN A 99 8.13 -9.25 17.99
CA GLN A 99 9.43 -9.79 17.56
C GLN A 99 9.55 -9.75 16.04
N GLU A 100 8.49 -10.08 15.32
CA GLU A 100 8.40 -10.01 13.87
C GLU A 100 8.56 -8.56 13.38
N ILE A 101 7.80 -7.61 13.95
CA ILE A 101 7.91 -6.20 13.52
C ILE A 101 9.29 -5.62 13.84
N GLN A 102 9.90 -5.99 14.98
CA GLN A 102 11.27 -5.58 15.29
C GLN A 102 12.30 -6.18 14.33
N ALA A 103 12.13 -7.44 13.92
CA ALA A 103 13.02 -8.08 12.96
C ALA A 103 12.94 -7.37 11.60
N LEU A 104 11.73 -7.07 11.14
CA LEU A 104 11.48 -6.31 9.91
C LEU A 104 12.08 -4.90 9.99
N PHE A 105 11.86 -4.18 11.09
CA PHE A 105 12.45 -2.87 11.30
C PHE A 105 13.98 -2.90 11.33
N LYS A 106 14.60 -3.89 11.98
CA LYS A 106 16.07 -4.06 11.97
C LYS A 106 16.61 -4.28 10.56
N ILE A 107 15.90 -5.03 9.73
CA ILE A 107 16.27 -5.24 8.32
C ILE A 107 16.19 -3.92 7.54
N ALA A 108 15.10 -3.16 7.72
CA ALA A 108 14.90 -1.88 7.04
C ALA A 108 15.95 -0.85 7.49
N SER A 109 16.12 -0.63 8.78
CA SER A 109 17.09 0.33 9.35
C SER A 109 18.55 -0.01 9.06
N ALA A 110 18.89 -1.28 8.84
CA ALA A 110 20.24 -1.69 8.45
C ALA A 110 20.50 -1.58 6.93
N ALA A 111 19.47 -1.32 6.12
CA ALA A 111 19.62 -1.04 4.70
C ALA A 111 19.71 0.48 4.47
N GLY A 112 20.57 0.90 3.54
CA GLY A 112 20.77 2.32 3.24
C GLY A 112 19.72 2.91 2.30
N SER A 113 18.92 2.05 1.64
CA SER A 113 17.85 2.46 0.73
C SER A 113 16.81 1.36 0.55
N ALA A 114 15.66 1.72 -0.02
CA ALA A 114 14.59 0.77 -0.33
C ALA A 114 15.02 -0.30 -1.34
N GLU A 115 15.91 0.02 -2.30
CA GLU A 115 16.47 -0.95 -3.25
C GLU A 115 17.33 -2.03 -2.57
N GLU A 116 17.95 -1.72 -1.43
CA GLU A 116 18.72 -2.66 -0.63
C GLU A 116 17.83 -3.38 0.40
N GLY A 117 16.87 -2.66 0.99
CA GLY A 117 15.96 -3.15 2.02
C GLY A 117 14.91 -4.13 1.50
N ALA A 118 14.24 -3.82 0.38
CA ALA A 118 13.16 -4.63 -0.17
C ALA A 118 13.58 -6.09 -0.46
N PRO A 119 14.75 -6.38 -1.08
CA PRO A 119 15.20 -7.76 -1.25
C PRO A 119 15.54 -8.48 0.05
N ARG A 120 15.92 -7.77 1.11
CA ARG A 120 16.19 -8.37 2.43
C ARG A 120 14.89 -8.69 3.15
N LEU A 121 13.91 -7.79 3.09
CA LEU A 121 12.56 -8.03 3.60
C LEU A 121 11.91 -9.22 2.89
N TYR A 122 12.03 -9.31 1.56
CA TYR A 122 11.53 -10.46 0.80
C TYR A 122 12.13 -11.79 1.27
N ARG A 123 13.45 -11.85 1.50
CA ARG A 123 14.12 -13.06 2.02
C ARG A 123 13.63 -13.43 3.43
N TRP A 124 13.37 -12.44 4.27
CA TRP A 124 12.82 -12.67 5.59
C TRP A 124 11.39 -13.22 5.50
N PHE A 125 10.51 -12.60 4.70
CA PHE A 125 9.16 -13.10 4.47
C PHE A 125 9.17 -14.51 3.88
N GLN A 126 10.05 -14.79 2.92
CA GLN A 126 10.16 -16.13 2.34
C GLN A 126 10.52 -17.20 3.39
N LYS A 127 11.31 -16.84 4.40
CA LYS A 127 11.78 -17.76 5.45
C LYS A 127 10.80 -17.91 6.60
N GLU A 128 10.25 -16.80 7.09
CA GLU A 128 9.47 -16.76 8.33
C GLU A 128 7.96 -16.71 8.07
N ARG A 129 7.52 -16.10 6.96
CA ARG A 129 6.11 -15.73 6.68
C ARG A 129 5.78 -15.80 5.19
N SER A 130 5.97 -16.97 4.58
CA SER A 130 5.77 -17.13 3.13
C SER A 130 4.30 -17.00 2.70
N ASP A 131 3.37 -17.18 3.65
CA ASP A 131 1.93 -16.88 3.52
C ASP A 131 1.69 -15.43 3.08
N VAL A 132 2.44 -14.49 3.64
CA VAL A 132 2.34 -13.05 3.34
C VAL A 132 2.65 -12.75 1.89
N LEU A 133 3.64 -13.43 1.32
CA LEU A 133 4.03 -13.22 -0.07
C LEU A 133 2.89 -13.63 -1.01
N ALA A 134 2.17 -14.71 -0.68
CA ALA A 134 1.01 -15.16 -1.43
C ALA A 134 -0.18 -14.21 -1.27
N GLU A 135 -0.56 -13.87 -0.04
CA GLU A 135 -1.73 -13.03 0.25
C GLU A 135 -1.56 -11.57 -0.19
N GLY A 136 -0.35 -11.03 -0.04
CA GLY A 136 0.01 -9.67 -0.47
C GLY A 136 0.33 -9.56 -1.95
N ASN A 137 0.22 -10.65 -2.72
CA ASN A 137 0.62 -10.72 -4.14
C ASN A 137 2.07 -10.22 -4.38
N ILE A 138 2.98 -10.49 -3.43
CA ILE A 138 4.39 -10.09 -3.48
C ILE A 138 5.19 -11.21 -4.14
N ARG A 139 5.39 -11.11 -5.46
CA ARG A 139 5.96 -12.20 -6.26
C ARG A 139 7.48 -12.15 -6.41
N SER A 140 8.11 -11.05 -6.06
CA SER A 140 9.54 -10.87 -6.29
C SER A 140 10.20 -9.92 -5.29
N PRO A 141 11.53 -9.99 -5.11
CA PRO A 141 12.31 -9.05 -4.30
C PRO A 141 12.19 -7.58 -4.73
N GLY A 142 11.79 -7.34 -5.98
CA GLY A 142 11.59 -6.01 -6.55
C GLY A 142 10.13 -5.56 -6.56
N SER A 143 9.24 -6.27 -5.85
CA SER A 143 7.83 -5.90 -5.74
C SER A 143 7.69 -4.55 -5.02
N PRO A 144 7.05 -3.54 -5.62
CA PRO A 144 6.98 -2.21 -4.98
C PRO A 144 6.26 -2.20 -3.62
N ALA A 145 5.38 -3.16 -3.33
CA ALA A 145 4.84 -3.37 -1.98
C ALA A 145 5.94 -3.53 -0.92
N LEU A 146 7.08 -4.17 -1.24
CA LEU A 146 8.21 -4.27 -0.31
C LEU A 146 8.95 -2.96 -0.09
N TYR A 147 8.96 -2.09 -1.10
CA TYR A 147 9.54 -0.74 -0.98
C TYR A 147 8.64 0.10 -0.08
N GLU A 148 7.33 0.01 -0.24
CA GLU A 148 6.38 0.69 0.63
C GLU A 148 6.39 0.13 2.06
N ILE A 149 6.54 -1.19 2.25
CA ILE A 149 6.76 -1.79 3.58
C ILE A 149 8.04 -1.23 4.21
N TYR A 150 9.13 -1.13 3.44
CA TYR A 150 10.39 -0.58 3.91
C TYR A 150 10.22 0.87 4.41
N GLU A 151 9.60 1.74 3.61
CA GLU A 151 9.37 3.13 3.99
C GLU A 151 8.44 3.21 5.22
N ALA A 152 7.34 2.46 5.22
CA ALA A 152 6.38 2.45 6.33
C ALA A 152 7.01 1.99 7.65
N LEU A 153 7.94 1.01 7.62
CA LEU A 153 8.68 0.58 8.81
C LEU A 153 9.57 1.69 9.35
N LEU A 154 10.27 2.42 8.48
CA LEU A 154 11.15 3.50 8.91
C LEU A 154 10.36 4.70 9.43
N GLU A 155 9.30 5.11 8.74
CA GLU A 155 8.43 6.21 9.17
C GLU A 155 7.79 5.92 10.53
N THR A 156 7.32 4.69 10.75
CA THR A 156 6.62 4.32 11.99
C THR A 156 7.54 4.29 13.22
N PHE A 157 8.78 3.83 13.06
CA PHE A 157 9.67 3.54 14.20
C PHE A 157 10.90 4.45 14.32
N THR A 158 11.20 5.28 13.32
CA THR A 158 12.32 6.24 13.35
C THR A 158 11.86 7.65 13.72
N SER A 159 10.58 7.97 13.49
CA SER A 159 9.99 9.28 13.87
C SER A 159 9.54 9.36 15.34
N SER A 160 10.07 8.51 16.23
CA SER A 160 9.87 8.56 17.69
C SER A 160 11.15 8.88 18.44
#